data_AF-B7PNL9-F1
#
_entry.id   AF-B7PNL9-F1
#
_cell.length_a   1.000
_cell.length_b   1.000
_cell.length_c   1.000
_cell.angle_alpha   90.00
_cell.angle_beta   90.00
_cell.angle_gamma   90.00
#
_symmetry.space_group_name_H-M   'P 1'
#
loop_
_entity.id
_entity.type
_entity.pdbx_description
1 polymer ?
#
loop_
_entity_poly.entity_id
_entity_poly.type
_entity_poly.pdbx_seq_one_letter_code
_entity_poly.pdbx_strand_id
1 'polypeptide(L)'
;MRKVRQDLKKRLLASLPREPDPIPLGRYSRKRMVLLRRIRTSSAVTPHDRRKWELSAGKIGRNRPPVSTASPPASPPQPQQMQRQHSLEQPEICPYCKETLSANLQHLVWECGHFTDERKKALSLLPPASRPSNLEGWARPEGDSARIALILDSLLLYLENTGLESTF
;
A
#
# COMPACT_ATOMS: atom_id res chain seq x y z
N MET A 1 18.60 -0.79 -35.50
CA MET A 1 17.72 -0.38 -34.37
C MET A 1 17.13 -1.54 -33.56
N ARG A 2 16.32 -2.47 -34.14
CA ARG A 2 15.67 -3.55 -33.35
C ARG A 2 16.64 -4.56 -32.70
N LYS A 3 17.67 -5.03 -33.42
CA LYS A 3 18.69 -5.96 -32.88
C LYS A 3 19.45 -5.37 -31.68
N VAL A 4 19.89 -4.11 -31.78
CA VAL A 4 20.58 -3.39 -30.70
C VAL A 4 19.73 -3.34 -29.42
N ARG A 5 18.41 -3.08 -29.54
CA ARG A 5 17.49 -3.10 -28.39
C ARG A 5 17.31 -4.51 -27.81
N GLN A 6 17.28 -5.54 -28.66
CA GLN A 6 17.18 -6.94 -28.22
C GLN A 6 18.46 -7.40 -27.48
N ASP A 7 19.63 -7.04 -28.00
CA ASP A 7 20.91 -7.39 -27.37
C ASP A 7 21.10 -6.64 -26.05
N LEU A 8 20.73 -5.36 -26.00
CA LEU A 8 20.71 -4.60 -24.74
C LEU A 8 19.77 -5.25 -23.72
N LYS A 9 18.56 -5.66 -24.14
CA LYS A 9 17.60 -6.36 -23.26
C LYS A 9 18.18 -7.68 -22.74
N LYS A 10 18.86 -8.46 -23.58
CA LYS A 10 19.52 -9.72 -23.15
C LYS A 10 20.63 -9.46 -22.14
N ARG A 11 21.48 -8.46 -22.39
CA ARG A 11 22.56 -8.06 -21.46
C ARG A 11 22.01 -7.62 -20.11
N LEU A 12 20.98 -6.77 -20.11
CA LEU A 12 20.33 -6.33 -18.89
C LEU A 12 19.69 -7.49 -18.13
N LEU A 13 18.98 -8.39 -18.81
CA LEU A 13 18.41 -9.58 -18.18
C LEU A 13 19.48 -10.50 -17.57
N ALA A 14 20.65 -10.62 -18.22
CA ALA A 14 21.75 -11.42 -17.71
C ALA A 14 22.47 -10.78 -16.50
N SER A 15 22.46 -9.44 -16.41
CA SER A 15 23.10 -8.71 -15.30
C SER A 15 22.18 -8.48 -14.09
N LEU A 16 20.88 -8.72 -14.23
CA LEU A 16 19.93 -8.52 -13.13
C LEU A 16 20.14 -9.61 -12.07
N PRO A 17 20.20 -9.24 -10.78
CA PRO A 17 20.13 -10.21 -9.70
C PRO A 17 18.89 -11.10 -9.87
N ARG A 18 19.01 -12.39 -9.50
CA ARG A 18 17.83 -13.27 -9.45
C ARG A 18 16.79 -12.62 -8.53
N GLU A 19 15.59 -12.42 -9.04
CA GLU A 19 14.46 -11.93 -8.24
C GLU A 19 14.21 -12.98 -7.14
N PRO A 20 14.29 -12.60 -5.85
CA PRO A 20 14.20 -13.56 -4.75
C PRO A 20 12.84 -14.26 -4.71
N ASP A 21 11.76 -13.55 -5.06
CA ASP A 21 10.38 -14.04 -4.96
C ASP A 21 9.64 -13.88 -6.29
N PRO A 22 9.85 -14.71 -7.33
CA PRO A 22 9.22 -14.49 -8.63
C PRO A 22 7.69 -14.64 -8.56
N ILE A 23 6.94 -13.63 -9.02
CA ILE A 23 5.49 -13.80 -9.28
C ILE A 23 5.34 -14.78 -10.45
N PRO A 24 4.49 -15.82 -10.35
CA PRO A 24 4.25 -16.75 -11.44
C PRO A 24 3.90 -16.05 -12.75
N LEU A 25 4.77 -16.17 -13.75
CA LEU A 25 4.60 -15.53 -15.05
C LEU A 25 3.46 -16.17 -15.83
N GLY A 26 2.68 -15.35 -16.53
CA GLY A 26 1.57 -15.81 -17.39
C GLY A 26 0.27 -16.15 -16.64
N ARG A 27 0.28 -16.23 -15.31
CA ARG A 27 -0.94 -16.47 -14.51
C ARG A 27 -1.81 -15.21 -14.34
N TYR A 28 -1.17 -14.06 -14.20
CA TYR A 28 -1.84 -12.80 -13.87
C TYR A 28 -1.90 -11.85 -15.07
N SER A 29 -3.00 -11.10 -15.15
CA SER A 29 -3.08 -9.96 -16.08
C SER A 29 -2.00 -8.92 -15.74
N ARG A 30 -1.61 -8.10 -16.73
CA ARG A 30 -0.62 -7.04 -16.52
C ARG A 30 -1.00 -6.11 -15.35
N LYS A 31 -2.28 -5.77 -15.21
CA LYS A 31 -2.79 -4.93 -14.12
C LYS A 31 -2.53 -5.59 -12.76
N ARG A 32 -2.92 -6.86 -12.59
CA ARG A 32 -2.72 -7.62 -11.35
C ARG A 32 -1.23 -7.81 -11.03
N MET A 33 -0.39 -8.06 -12.04
CA MET A 33 1.07 -8.12 -11.84
C MET A 33 1.64 -6.80 -11.30
N VAL A 34 1.24 -5.66 -11.87
CA VAL A 34 1.70 -4.34 -11.41
C VAL A 34 1.24 -4.08 -9.98
N LEU A 35 -0.02 -4.41 -9.66
CA LEU A 35 -0.58 -4.27 -8.33
C LEU A 35 0.20 -5.09 -7.29
N LEU A 36 0.40 -6.39 -7.55
CA LEU A 36 1.18 -7.26 -6.67
C LEU A 36 2.60 -6.72 -6.45
N ARG A 37 3.25 -6.21 -7.49
CA ARG A 37 4.58 -5.58 -7.38
C ARG A 37 4.54 -4.34 -6.49
N ARG A 38 3.55 -3.47 -6.66
CA ARG A 38 3.38 -2.26 -5.83
C ARG A 38 3.17 -2.61 -4.36
N ILE A 39 2.39 -3.64 -4.07
CA ILE A 39 2.16 -4.11 -2.70
C ILE A 39 3.47 -4.63 -2.11
N ARG A 40 4.23 -5.44 -2.86
CA ARG A 40 5.53 -5.94 -2.42
C ARG A 40 6.54 -4.84 -2.13
N THR A 41 6.53 -3.75 -2.90
CA THR A 41 7.41 -2.59 -2.69
C THR A 41 6.81 -1.57 -1.72
N SER A 42 5.69 -1.88 -1.06
CA SER A 42 4.96 -0.97 -0.16
C SER A 42 4.59 0.37 -0.80
N SER A 43 4.48 0.40 -2.12
CA SER A 43 4.20 1.60 -2.94
C SER A 43 2.81 1.58 -3.57
N ALA A 44 1.93 0.68 -3.11
CA ALA A 44 0.54 0.57 -3.54
C ALA A 44 -0.29 1.77 -3.04
N VAL A 45 -0.02 2.24 -1.81
CA VAL A 45 -0.61 3.49 -1.32
C VAL A 45 0.26 4.66 -1.77
N THR A 46 -0.24 5.48 -2.69
CA THR A 46 0.52 6.63 -3.19
C THR A 46 0.30 7.87 -2.29
N PRO A 47 1.22 8.85 -2.31
CA PRO A 47 1.00 10.14 -1.63
C PRO A 47 -0.28 10.86 -2.08
N HIS A 48 -0.70 10.64 -3.33
CA HIS A 48 -1.95 11.19 -3.84
C HIS A 48 -3.17 10.57 -3.16
N ASP A 49 -3.17 9.25 -2.94
CA ASP A 49 -4.27 8.55 -2.26
C ASP A 49 -4.40 9.02 -0.81
N ARG A 50 -3.25 9.17 -0.13
CA ARG A 50 -3.19 9.76 1.21
C ARG A 50 -3.82 11.16 1.25
N ARG A 51 -3.41 12.04 0.32
CA ARG A 51 -3.97 13.39 0.20
C ARG A 51 -5.47 13.40 -0.11
N LYS A 52 -5.95 12.49 -0.97
CA LYS A 52 -7.38 12.36 -1.28
C LYS A 52 -8.18 11.99 -0.03
N TRP A 53 -7.65 11.10 0.81
CA TRP A 53 -8.27 10.72 2.07
C TRP A 53 -8.25 11.86 3.09
N GLU A 54 -7.15 12.62 3.19
CA GLU A 54 -7.06 13.85 4.02
C GLU A 54 -8.16 14.86 3.67
N LEU A 55 -8.32 15.17 2.37
CA LEU A 55 -9.36 16.09 1.89
C LEU A 55 -10.77 15.58 2.19
N SER A 56 -10.96 14.26 2.23
CA SER A 56 -12.24 13.64 2.54
C SER A 56 -12.53 13.66 4.05
N ALA A 57 -11.50 13.45 4.88
CA ALA A 57 -11.58 13.56 6.33
C ALA A 57 -11.84 15.00 6.79
N GLY A 58 -11.19 15.99 6.17
CA GLY A 58 -11.41 17.42 6.45
C GLY A 58 -12.82 17.94 6.13
N LYS A 59 -13.56 17.27 5.23
CA LYS A 59 -14.99 17.56 5.01
C LYS A 59 -15.88 17.10 6.16
N ILE A 60 -15.49 16.05 6.88
CA ILE A 60 -16.21 15.52 8.05
C ILE A 60 -16.02 16.46 9.27
N GLY A 61 -14.92 17.21 9.31
CA GLY A 61 -14.57 18.12 10.42
C GLY A 61 -15.17 19.53 10.39
N ARG A 62 -15.94 19.93 9.36
CA ARG A 62 -16.53 21.30 9.28
C ARG A 62 -17.67 21.58 10.27
N ASN A 63 -18.09 20.58 11.04
CA ASN A 63 -19.03 20.75 12.16
C ASN A 63 -18.33 20.86 13.54
N ARG A 64 -17.05 21.23 13.59
CA ARG A 64 -16.40 21.59 14.86
C ARG A 64 -16.60 23.09 15.12
N PRO A 65 -17.25 23.51 16.22
CA PRO A 65 -17.35 24.93 16.54
C PRO A 65 -15.94 25.51 16.76
N PRO A 66 -15.70 26.77 16.38
CA PRO A 66 -14.39 27.39 16.57
C PRO A 66 -14.11 27.48 18.07
N VAL A 67 -13.06 26.80 18.53
CA VAL A 67 -12.51 27.02 19.87
C VAL A 67 -11.83 28.39 19.85
N SER A 68 -12.52 29.36 20.44
CA SER A 68 -11.93 30.64 20.84
C SER A 68 -10.90 30.38 21.92
N THR A 69 -9.63 30.66 21.63
CA THR A 69 -8.71 31.16 22.67
C THR A 69 -7.94 32.35 22.12
N ALA A 70 -8.09 33.45 22.85
CA ALA A 70 -7.52 34.75 22.59
C ALA A 70 -6.00 34.80 22.86
N SER A 71 -5.27 35.43 21.92
CA SER A 71 -4.24 36.48 22.10
C SER A 71 -2.94 36.23 22.92
N PRO A 72 -1.85 37.02 22.71
CA PRO A 72 -1.30 37.62 21.47
C PRO A 72 0.28 37.61 21.47
N PRO A 73 1.06 38.53 20.84
CA PRO A 73 2.22 38.15 20.01
C PRO A 73 3.59 38.60 20.57
N ALA A 74 4.65 37.80 20.42
CA ALA A 74 6.02 38.35 20.47
C ALA A 74 7.04 37.34 19.95
N SER A 75 7.52 37.52 18.72
CA SER A 75 8.95 37.63 18.40
C SER A 75 9.15 37.81 16.88
N PRO A 76 10.16 38.57 16.43
CA PRO A 76 10.39 38.85 15.02
C PRO A 76 10.92 37.60 14.28
N PRO A 77 10.51 37.33 13.03
CA PRO A 77 11.05 36.21 12.28
C PRO A 77 12.49 36.54 11.82
N GLN A 78 13.46 35.70 12.21
CA GLN A 78 14.78 35.71 11.58
C GLN A 78 14.71 35.06 10.18
N PRO A 79 15.49 35.54 9.19
CA PRO A 79 15.52 34.97 7.85
C PRO A 79 16.42 33.72 7.83
N GLN A 80 15.91 32.59 8.31
CA GLN A 80 16.58 31.30 8.16
C GLN A 80 15.87 30.46 7.11
N GLN A 81 16.52 30.45 5.94
CA GLN A 81 16.65 29.36 4.99
C GLN A 81 15.39 28.55 4.69
N MET A 82 14.96 28.63 3.42
CA MET A 82 14.10 27.67 2.75
C MET A 82 14.72 26.26 2.75
N GLN A 83 14.84 25.61 3.91
CA GLN A 83 14.88 24.17 3.96
C GLN A 83 13.43 23.73 3.76
N ARG A 84 13.12 23.12 2.61
CA ARG A 84 11.91 22.32 2.44
C ARG A 84 12.00 21.13 3.39
N GLN A 85 11.74 21.37 4.67
CA GLN A 85 11.40 20.31 5.60
C GLN A 85 10.03 19.82 5.14
N HIS A 86 10.01 18.72 4.38
CA HIS A 86 8.84 17.86 4.33
C HIS A 86 8.65 17.35 5.76
N SER A 87 7.95 18.13 6.58
CA SER A 87 7.47 17.72 7.88
C SER A 87 6.64 16.46 7.67
N LEU A 88 7.17 15.32 8.11
CA LEU A 88 6.48 14.05 8.24
C LEU A 88 5.51 14.10 9.42
N GLU A 89 4.72 15.16 9.52
CA GLU A 89 3.66 15.30 10.52
C GLU A 89 2.52 14.37 10.08
N GLN A 90 2.62 13.09 10.45
CA GLN A 90 1.50 12.15 10.35
C GLN A 90 0.62 12.36 11.57
N PRO A 91 -0.67 12.61 11.35
CA PRO A 91 -1.63 11.58 11.72
C PRO A 91 -2.89 11.64 10.85
N GLU A 92 -3.06 10.73 9.88
CA GLU A 92 -4.21 10.85 8.98
C GLU A 92 -5.06 9.59 9.03
N ILE A 93 -6.15 9.75 9.78
CA ILE A 93 -7.14 8.75 10.17
C ILE A 93 -7.52 7.87 8.97
N CYS A 94 -7.50 6.55 9.17
CA CYS A 94 -7.96 5.62 8.16
C CYS A 94 -9.40 5.97 7.71
N PRO A 95 -9.65 6.17 6.41
CA PRO A 95 -10.98 6.56 5.93
C PRO A 95 -12.04 5.47 6.14
N TYR A 96 -11.60 4.24 6.40
CA TYR A 96 -12.45 3.07 6.60
C TYR A 96 -12.79 2.83 8.08
N CYS A 97 -11.80 2.52 8.92
CA CYS A 97 -12.07 2.23 10.34
C CYS A 97 -12.17 3.47 11.23
N LYS A 98 -11.62 4.61 10.80
CA LYS A 98 -11.57 5.87 11.56
C LYS A 98 -10.87 5.82 12.93
N GLU A 99 -10.24 4.69 13.28
CA GLU A 99 -9.62 4.45 14.59
C GLU A 99 -8.10 4.61 14.59
N THR A 100 -7.44 4.40 13.44
CA THR A 100 -5.98 4.36 13.34
C THR A 100 -5.43 5.53 12.52
N LEU A 101 -4.35 6.15 12.99
CA LEU A 101 -3.75 7.37 12.42
C LEU A 101 -2.80 7.14 11.23
N SER A 102 -2.85 5.96 10.59
CA SER A 102 -2.08 5.72 9.36
C SER A 102 -2.77 4.74 8.42
N ALA A 103 -3.40 5.27 7.35
CA ALA A 103 -3.94 4.48 6.24
C ALA A 103 -2.84 3.92 5.32
N ASN A 104 -1.78 3.32 5.88
CA ASN A 104 -0.71 2.71 5.11
C ASN A 104 -1.11 1.29 4.64
N LEU A 105 -0.30 0.69 3.78
CA LEU A 105 -0.58 -0.64 3.22
C LEU A 105 -0.73 -1.71 4.32
N GLN A 106 0.14 -1.66 5.34
CA GLN A 106 0.11 -2.54 6.51
C GLN A 106 -1.24 -2.45 7.23
N HIS A 107 -1.69 -1.23 7.52
CA HIS A 107 -2.97 -1.00 8.14
C HIS A 107 -4.10 -1.51 7.25
N LEU A 108 -4.22 -1.02 6.01
CA LEU A 108 -5.33 -1.34 5.13
C LEU A 108 -5.46 -2.85 4.90
N VAL A 109 -4.36 -3.55 4.60
CA VAL A 109 -4.40 -4.97 4.23
C VAL A 109 -4.40 -5.89 5.45
N TRP A 110 -3.64 -5.58 6.52
CA TRP A 110 -3.38 -6.53 7.61
C TRP A 110 -3.99 -6.18 8.97
N GLU A 111 -4.21 -4.91 9.29
CA GLU A 111 -4.61 -4.50 10.65
C GLU A 111 -6.01 -3.86 10.70
N CYS A 112 -6.49 -3.30 9.60
CA CYS A 112 -7.69 -2.48 9.59
C CYS A 112 -8.91 -3.30 10.03
N GLY A 113 -9.56 -2.85 11.10
CA GLY A 113 -10.73 -3.49 11.69
C GLY A 113 -11.92 -3.55 10.73
N HIS A 114 -12.06 -2.55 9.86
CA HIS A 114 -13.13 -2.49 8.85
C HIS A 114 -13.09 -3.67 7.87
N PHE A 115 -11.90 -4.18 7.54
CA PHE A 115 -11.71 -5.26 6.56
C PHE A 115 -11.49 -6.64 7.20
N THR A 116 -11.85 -6.80 8.47
CA THR A 116 -11.56 -8.03 9.22
C THR A 116 -12.27 -9.24 8.61
N ASP A 117 -13.52 -9.08 8.18
CA ASP A 117 -14.31 -10.20 7.69
C ASP A 117 -13.90 -10.60 6.27
N GLU A 118 -13.60 -9.64 5.40
CA GLU A 118 -13.03 -9.89 4.08
C GLU A 118 -11.65 -10.56 4.19
N ARG A 119 -10.82 -10.11 5.14
CA ARG A 119 -9.51 -10.74 5.40
C ARG A 119 -9.69 -12.18 5.85
N LYS A 120 -10.55 -12.45 6.83
CA LYS A 120 -10.85 -13.82 7.28
C LYS A 120 -11.39 -14.68 6.16
N LYS A 121 -12.28 -14.15 5.31
CA LYS A 121 -12.84 -14.85 4.15
C LYS A 121 -11.76 -15.20 3.12
N ALA A 122 -10.82 -14.31 2.85
CA ALA A 122 -9.72 -14.60 1.93
C ALA A 122 -8.75 -15.64 2.51
N LEU A 123 -8.43 -15.54 3.80
CA LEU A 123 -7.53 -16.46 4.49
C LEU A 123 -8.15 -17.85 4.73
N SER A 124 -9.47 -17.96 4.84
CA SER A 124 -10.15 -19.25 5.05
C SER A 124 -10.07 -20.15 3.82
N LEU A 125 -9.93 -19.59 2.62
CA LEU A 125 -9.73 -20.32 1.37
C LEU A 125 -8.34 -20.97 1.28
N LEU A 126 -7.39 -20.52 2.11
CA LEU A 126 -6.06 -21.09 2.15
C LEU A 126 -6.01 -22.32 3.09
N PRO A 127 -5.29 -23.38 2.69
CA PRO A 127 -4.88 -24.45 3.60
C PRO A 127 -4.21 -23.88 4.86
N PRO A 128 -4.47 -24.42 6.07
CA PRO A 128 -3.95 -23.88 7.32
C PRO A 128 -2.42 -23.65 7.31
N ALA A 129 -1.65 -24.57 6.73
CA ALA A 129 -0.18 -24.48 6.62
C ALA A 129 0.33 -23.38 5.66
N SER A 130 -0.56 -22.84 4.82
CA SER A 130 -0.24 -21.79 3.85
C SER A 130 -0.78 -20.41 4.25
N ARG A 131 -1.46 -20.31 5.39
CA ARG A 131 -2.02 -19.03 5.84
C ARG A 131 -0.88 -18.10 6.26
N PRO A 132 -0.78 -16.89 5.67
CA PRO A 132 0.18 -15.91 6.12
C PRO A 132 -0.13 -15.46 7.55
N SER A 133 0.92 -15.12 8.30
CA SER A 133 0.85 -14.58 9.67
C SER A 133 1.05 -13.06 9.73
N ASN A 134 1.51 -12.45 8.63
CA ASN A 134 1.73 -11.02 8.49
C ASN A 134 1.55 -10.58 7.03
N LEU A 135 1.55 -9.27 6.77
CA LEU A 135 1.46 -8.71 5.41
C LEU A 135 2.59 -9.22 4.51
N GLU A 136 3.81 -9.33 5.04
CA GLU A 136 4.98 -9.74 4.26
C GLU A 136 4.80 -11.14 3.69
N GLY A 137 4.38 -12.12 4.50
CA GLY A 137 4.08 -13.48 4.04
C GLY A 137 2.89 -13.55 3.08
N TRP A 138 1.99 -12.57 3.10
CA TRP A 138 0.88 -12.49 2.14
C TRP A 138 1.31 -11.88 0.81
N ALA A 139 2.17 -10.85 0.84
CA ALA A 139 2.65 -10.13 -0.35
C ALA A 139 3.86 -10.81 -1.02
N ARG A 140 4.72 -11.44 -0.21
CA ARG A 140 5.94 -12.17 -0.58
C ARG A 140 5.88 -13.59 0.00
N PRO A 141 4.97 -14.44 -0.51
CA PRO A 141 4.93 -15.82 -0.06
C PRO A 141 6.16 -16.59 -0.54
N GLU A 142 6.67 -17.46 0.33
CA GLU A 142 7.74 -18.40 0.01
C GLU A 142 7.17 -19.78 -0.35
N GLY A 143 7.99 -20.62 -0.99
CA GLY A 143 7.66 -22.01 -1.30
C GLY A 143 7.58 -22.28 -2.79
N ASP A 144 6.81 -23.31 -3.15
CA ASP A 144 6.64 -23.72 -4.54
C ASP A 144 5.68 -22.80 -5.30
N SER A 145 5.76 -22.83 -6.63
CA SER A 145 4.95 -21.95 -7.48
C SER A 145 3.44 -22.11 -7.26
N ALA A 146 2.96 -23.29 -6.86
CA ALA A 146 1.55 -23.53 -6.60
C ALA A 146 1.10 -22.87 -5.29
N ARG A 147 1.87 -23.02 -4.19
CA ARG A 147 1.59 -22.33 -2.92
C ARG A 147 1.67 -20.82 -3.07
N ILE A 148 2.71 -20.31 -3.74
CA ILE A 148 2.86 -18.89 -4.03
C ILE A 148 1.62 -18.35 -4.76
N ALA A 149 1.17 -19.06 -5.80
CA ALA A 149 0.01 -18.65 -6.56
C ALA A 149 -1.27 -18.64 -5.70
N LEU A 150 -1.50 -19.66 -4.86
CA LEU A 150 -2.65 -19.72 -3.96
C LEU A 150 -2.69 -18.53 -2.99
N ILE A 151 -1.56 -18.19 -2.39
CA ILE A 151 -1.46 -17.08 -1.43
C ILE A 151 -1.67 -15.73 -2.13
N LEU A 152 -1.10 -15.54 -3.33
CA LEU A 152 -1.31 -14.32 -4.11
C LEU A 152 -2.74 -14.21 -4.64
N ASP A 153 -3.39 -15.32 -4.98
CA ASP A 153 -4.79 -15.35 -5.41
C ASP A 153 -5.72 -14.94 -4.26
N SER A 154 -5.45 -15.38 -3.03
CA SER A 154 -6.23 -14.94 -1.86
C SER A 154 -6.03 -13.45 -1.56
N LEU A 155 -4.81 -12.92 -1.74
CA LEU A 155 -4.56 -11.48 -1.62
C LEU A 155 -5.36 -10.68 -2.65
N LEU A 156 -5.34 -11.11 -3.90
CA LEU A 156 -6.09 -10.43 -4.96
C LEU A 156 -7.60 -10.49 -4.71
N LEU A 157 -8.12 -11.64 -4.25
CA LEU A 157 -9.53 -11.77 -3.87
C LEU A 157 -9.91 -10.82 -2.74
N TYR A 158 -9.04 -10.68 -1.73
CA TYR A 158 -9.23 -9.71 -0.65
C TYR A 158 -9.32 -8.27 -1.19
N LEU A 159 -8.41 -7.88 -2.09
CA LEU A 159 -8.38 -6.54 -2.68
C LEU A 159 -9.59 -6.25 -3.57
N GLU A 160 -10.09 -7.27 -4.27
CA GLU A 160 -11.29 -7.21 -5.09
C GLU A 160 -12.53 -7.01 -4.21
N ASN A 161 -12.67 -7.81 -3.15
CA ASN A 161 -13.81 -7.74 -2.23
C ASN A 161 -13.86 -6.43 -1.42
N THR A 162 -12.70 -5.87 -1.08
CA THR A 162 -12.59 -4.61 -0.32
C THR A 162 -12.65 -3.37 -1.22
N GLY A 163 -12.58 -3.54 -2.55
CA GLY A 163 -12.48 -2.43 -3.51
C GLY A 163 -11.12 -1.72 -3.52
N LEU A 164 -10.14 -2.18 -2.72
CA LEU A 164 -8.80 -1.62 -2.65
C LEU A 164 -8.01 -1.79 -3.96
N GLU A 165 -8.35 -2.77 -4.80
CA GLU A 165 -7.76 -2.93 -6.13
C GLU A 165 -7.88 -1.66 -7.00
N SER A 166 -8.93 -0.86 -6.81
CA SER A 166 -9.14 0.38 -7.57
C SER A 166 -8.34 1.56 -7.02
N THR A 167 -7.90 1.47 -5.76
CA THR A 167 -7.14 2.53 -5.09
C THR A 167 -5.64 2.36 -5.28
N PHE A 168 -5.16 1.12 -5.33
CA PHE A 168 -3.75 0.76 -5.48
C PHE A 168 -3.26 0.73 -6.93
#